data_AF-A0AAU4M1K4-F1
#
_entry.id   AF-A0AAU4M1K4-F1
#
_cell.length_a   1.000
_cell.length_b   1.000
_cell.length_c   1.000
_cell.angle_alpha   90.00
_cell.angle_beta   90.00
_cell.angle_gamma   90.00
#
_symmetry.space_group_name_H-M   'P 1'
#
loop_
_entity.id
_entity.type
_entity.pdbx_description
1 polymer ?
#
loop_
_entity_poly.entity_id
_entity_poly.type
_entity_poly.pdbx_seq_one_letter_code
_entity_poly.pdbx_strand_id
1 'polypeptide(L)'
;MGPVREVDTACLLLTRTDAEGLIVSACDPDLRLYLGKDRDQYRGNVYVGNYTSFSREWIANPSEEHRLTVVLEGRWRPADTEQPCRTRPHGNATCVEFITVDGRPAQVRLVPAG
;
A
#
# COMPACT_ATOMS: atom_id res chain seq x y z
N MET A 1 7.18 13.11 -16.13
CA MET A 1 7.17 11.85 -15.37
C MET A 1 6.48 12.14 -14.03
N GLY A 2 5.62 11.25 -13.53
CA GLY A 2 4.92 11.48 -12.26
C GLY A 2 5.88 11.41 -11.06
N PRO A 3 5.45 11.81 -9.86
CA PRO A 3 6.31 11.89 -8.67
C PRO A 3 6.71 10.53 -8.10
N VAL A 4 6.09 9.42 -8.54
CA VAL A 4 6.34 8.07 -7.99
C VAL A 4 7.52 7.42 -8.71
N ARG A 5 8.50 6.97 -7.92
CA ARG A 5 9.72 6.29 -8.41
C ARG A 5 9.63 4.78 -8.25
N GLU A 6 9.20 4.32 -7.08
CA GLU A 6 9.22 2.91 -6.69
C GLU A 6 8.14 2.61 -5.65
N VAL A 7 7.66 1.37 -5.65
CA VAL A 7 6.80 0.79 -4.60
C VAL A 7 7.36 -0.58 -4.22
N ASP A 8 7.26 -0.97 -2.94
CA ASP A 8 7.81 -2.24 -2.46
C ASP A 8 6.93 -3.46 -2.80
N THR A 9 5.63 -3.24 -2.98
CA THR A 9 4.60 -4.25 -3.20
C THR A 9 3.61 -3.75 -4.24
N ALA A 10 2.98 -4.65 -4.99
CA ALA A 10 1.89 -4.29 -5.89
C ALA A 10 0.76 -3.60 -5.11
N CYS A 11 0.32 -2.44 -5.57
CA CYS A 11 -0.62 -1.59 -4.84
C CYS A 11 -1.49 -0.76 -5.79
N LEU A 12 -2.53 -0.13 -5.25
CA LEU A 12 -3.25 0.95 -5.91
C LEU A 12 -2.75 2.29 -5.38
N LEU A 13 -2.45 3.22 -6.28
CA LEU A 13 -1.89 4.51 -5.93
C LEU A 13 -2.45 5.61 -6.84
N LEU A 14 -2.87 6.71 -6.23
CA LEU A 14 -3.28 7.93 -6.91
C LEU A 14 -2.46 9.12 -6.41
N THR A 15 -1.98 9.94 -7.34
CA THR A 15 -1.29 11.19 -7.02
C THR A 15 -2.00 12.38 -7.65
N ARG A 16 -2.10 13.48 -6.91
CA ARG A 16 -2.53 14.77 -7.42
C ARG A 16 -1.61 15.86 -6.90
N THR A 17 -1.01 16.61 -7.80
CA THR A 17 -0.21 17.80 -7.47
C THR A 17 -1.08 19.05 -7.56
N ASP A 18 -0.96 19.94 -6.59
CA ASP A 18 -1.57 21.27 -6.59
C ASP A 18 -0.52 22.34 -6.20
N ALA A 19 -0.94 23.59 -6.02
CA ALA A 19 -0.04 24.70 -5.74
C ALA A 19 0.66 24.61 -4.37
N GLU A 20 0.12 23.85 -3.42
CA GLU A 20 0.65 23.77 -2.06
C GLU A 20 1.49 22.50 -1.87
N GLY A 21 1.30 21.47 -2.69
CA GLY A 21 2.11 20.27 -2.64
C GLY A 21 1.53 19.08 -3.40
N LEU A 22 1.66 17.90 -2.77
CA LEU A 22 1.33 16.61 -3.35
C LEU A 22 0.33 15.87 -2.45
N ILE A 23 -0.78 15.42 -3.03
CA ILE A 23 -1.70 14.50 -2.40
C ILE A 23 -1.41 13.10 -2.93
N VAL A 24 -1.25 12.15 -2.01
CA VAL A 24 -1.03 10.74 -2.32
C VAL A 24 -2.10 9.92 -1.61
N SER A 25 -2.76 9.04 -2.35
CA SER A 25 -3.68 8.03 -1.81
C SER A 25 -3.16 6.65 -2.20
N ALA A 26 -2.95 5.77 -1.23
CA ALA A 26 -2.39 4.44 -1.47
C ALA A 26 -3.14 3.37 -0.68
N CYS A 27 -3.32 2.19 -1.27
CA CYS A 27 -3.72 0.98 -0.55
C CYS A 27 -3.08 -0.28 -1.15
N ASP A 28 -2.86 -1.27 -0.29
CA ASP A 28 -2.80 -2.66 -0.71
C ASP A 28 -4.23 -3.18 -0.92
N PRO A 29 -4.64 -3.55 -2.15
CA PRO A 29 -5.97 -4.10 -2.39
C PRO A 29 -6.12 -5.55 -1.91
N ASP A 30 -5.02 -6.24 -1.57
CA ASP A 30 -5.09 -7.56 -0.94
C ASP A 30 -5.61 -7.42 0.49
N LEU A 31 -6.71 -8.10 0.79
CA LEU A 31 -7.29 -8.12 2.13
C LEU A 31 -6.44 -8.91 3.12
N ARG A 32 -5.49 -9.74 2.65
CA ARG A 32 -4.59 -10.52 3.49
C ARG A 32 -5.32 -11.37 4.53
N LEU A 33 -6.44 -11.97 4.14
CA LEU A 33 -7.17 -12.92 4.97
C LEU A 33 -6.33 -14.17 5.28
N TYR A 34 -5.32 -14.41 4.44
CA TYR A 34 -4.26 -15.40 4.63
C TYR A 34 -2.98 -14.89 3.94
N LEU A 35 -1.82 -15.44 4.34
CA LEU A 35 -0.53 -15.10 3.74
C LEU A 35 -0.03 -16.23 2.82
N GLY A 36 0.56 -15.84 1.69
CA GLY A 36 1.14 -16.78 0.73
C GLY A 36 0.09 -17.43 -0.17
N LYS A 37 0.38 -18.64 -0.67
CA LYS A 37 -0.55 -19.39 -1.53
C LYS A 37 -1.46 -20.26 -0.68
N ASP A 38 -2.75 -20.22 -0.98
CA ASP A 38 -3.71 -21.18 -0.45
C ASP A 38 -3.41 -22.58 -1.01
N ARG A 39 -2.71 -23.43 -0.26
CA ARG A 39 -2.19 -24.72 -0.78
C ARG A 39 -3.28 -25.68 -1.25
N ASP A 40 -4.48 -25.63 -0.67
CA ASP A 40 -5.57 -26.55 -1.04
C ASP A 40 -6.15 -26.22 -2.41
N GLN A 41 -5.93 -24.98 -2.88
CA GLN A 41 -6.34 -24.52 -4.20
C GLN A 41 -5.37 -24.93 -5.30
N TYR A 42 -4.21 -25.52 -4.96
CA TYR A 42 -3.17 -25.86 -5.93
C TYR A 42 -2.74 -27.33 -5.83
N ARG A 43 -2.43 -27.93 -6.98
CA ARG A 43 -1.64 -29.17 -7.06
C ARG A 43 -0.29 -28.83 -7.69
N GLY A 44 0.76 -28.87 -6.87
CA GLY A 44 2.05 -28.28 -7.26
C GLY A 44 1.89 -26.78 -7.53
N ASN A 45 2.21 -26.32 -8.74
CA ASN A 45 2.08 -24.93 -9.15
C ASN A 45 0.80 -24.63 -9.98
N VAL A 46 -0.07 -25.63 -10.17
CA VAL A 46 -1.29 -25.50 -10.97
C VAL A 46 -2.47 -25.22 -10.07
N TYR A 47 -3.20 -24.14 -10.33
CA TYR A 47 -4.48 -23.86 -9.67
C TYR A 47 -5.52 -24.90 -10.12
N VAL A 48 -6.16 -25.57 -9.16
CA VAL A 48 -7.13 -26.64 -9.42
C VAL A 48 -8.56 -26.28 -9.04
N GLY A 49 -8.78 -25.24 -8.23
CA GLY A 49 -10.11 -24.67 -7.99
C GLY A 49 -11.16 -25.61 -7.39
N ASN A 50 -10.74 -26.68 -6.70
CA ASN A 50 -11.65 -27.70 -6.17
C ASN A 50 -12.52 -27.21 -5.00
N TYR A 51 -12.21 -26.04 -4.43
CA TYR A 51 -12.83 -25.50 -3.24
C TYR A 51 -13.34 -24.08 -3.51
N THR A 52 -14.54 -23.76 -3.05
CA THR A 52 -15.08 -22.40 -3.12
C THR A 52 -14.49 -21.55 -2.00
N SER A 53 -14.53 -20.22 -2.14
CA SER A 53 -14.15 -19.29 -1.05
C SER A 53 -14.93 -19.55 0.24
N PHE A 54 -16.20 -19.96 0.14
CA PHE A 54 -17.06 -20.30 1.29
C PHE A 54 -16.61 -21.50 2.12
N SER A 55 -15.72 -22.32 1.58
CA SER A 55 -15.22 -23.54 2.24
C SER A 55 -13.84 -23.35 2.90
N ARG A 56 -13.27 -22.15 2.82
CA ARG A 56 -11.91 -21.90 3.31
C ARG A 56 -11.92 -21.49 4.78
N GLU A 57 -10.96 -22.01 5.54
CA GLU A 57 -10.84 -21.72 6.97
C GLU A 57 -10.61 -20.23 7.24
N TRP A 58 -9.93 -19.55 6.32
CA TRP A 58 -9.62 -18.12 6.42
C TRP A 58 -10.80 -17.20 6.09
N ILE A 59 -12.00 -17.71 5.77
CA ILE A 59 -13.15 -16.86 5.43
C ILE A 59 -13.58 -15.91 6.56
N ALA A 60 -13.36 -16.32 7.81
CA ALA A 60 -13.69 -15.53 8.99
C ALA A 60 -12.47 -14.80 9.58
N ASN A 61 -11.31 -14.89 8.94
CA ASN A 61 -10.14 -14.16 9.40
C ASN A 61 -10.35 -12.65 9.21
N PRO A 62 -9.86 -11.82 10.14
CA PRO A 62 -9.79 -10.39 9.90
C PRO A 62 -8.77 -10.08 8.78
N SER A 63 -8.91 -8.92 8.14
CA SER A 63 -7.87 -8.39 7.26
C SER A 63 -6.62 -8.08 8.08
N GLU A 64 -5.45 -8.51 7.61
CA GLU A 64 -4.19 -8.17 8.24
C GLU A 64 -3.66 -6.82 7.73
N GLU A 65 -3.10 -6.02 8.65
CA GLU A 65 -2.44 -4.78 8.29
C GLU A 65 -1.21 -5.03 7.41
N HIS A 66 -1.02 -4.18 6.41
CA HIS A 66 0.15 -4.16 5.55
C HIS A 66 0.85 -2.81 5.58
N ARG A 67 2.18 -2.84 5.71
CA ARG A 67 3.03 -1.66 5.56
C ARG A 67 3.46 -1.52 4.11
N LEU A 68 2.88 -0.56 3.42
CA LEU A 68 3.17 -0.26 2.03
C LEU A 68 4.17 0.90 1.94
N THR A 69 5.30 0.69 1.27
CA THR A 69 6.30 1.74 1.06
C THR A 69 6.24 2.30 -0.36
N VAL A 70 6.17 3.62 -0.47
CA VAL A 70 6.23 4.37 -1.74
C VAL A 70 7.43 5.31 -1.71
N VAL A 71 8.27 5.27 -2.75
CA VAL A 71 9.36 6.24 -2.94
C VAL A 71 8.90 7.32 -3.92
N LEU A 72 8.93 8.57 -3.46
CA LEU A 72 8.54 9.76 -4.22
C LEU A 72 9.76 10.61 -4.55
N GLU A 73 9.88 11.06 -5.79
CA GLU A 73 10.90 12.02 -6.21
C GLU A 73 10.73 13.36 -5.47
N GLY A 74 11.85 13.95 -5.04
CA GLY A 74 11.87 15.17 -4.25
C GLY A 74 11.82 14.95 -2.74
N ARG A 75 12.02 16.05 -2.00
CA ARG A 75 12.00 16.07 -0.54
C ARG A 75 10.63 16.52 -0.05
N TRP A 76 9.96 15.65 0.69
CA TRP A 76 8.59 15.84 1.15
C TRP A 76 8.49 15.60 2.65
N ARG A 77 7.56 16.32 3.28
CA ARG A 77 7.14 16.08 4.66
C ARG A 77 5.61 16.09 4.74
N PRO A 78 5.00 15.41 5.73
CA PRO A 78 3.59 15.55 6.03
C PRO A 78 3.23 17.03 6.25
N ALA A 79 2.16 17.50 5.63
CA ALA A 79 1.56 18.81 5.92
C ALA A 79 1.21 18.97 7.41
N ASP A 80 0.61 17.91 7.99
CA ASP A 80 0.23 17.83 9.40
C ASP A 80 0.92 16.65 10.12
N THR A 81 1.02 16.72 11.45
CA THR A 81 1.66 15.70 12.30
C THR A 81 0.85 14.40 12.45
N GLU A 82 -0.48 14.48 12.30
CA GLU A 82 -1.40 13.34 12.48
C GLU A 82 -1.88 12.77 11.15
N GLN A 83 -0.93 12.38 10.29
CA GLN A 83 -1.25 11.75 9.01
C GLN A 83 -0.99 10.24 9.04
N PRO A 84 -1.75 9.43 8.28
CA PRO A 84 -1.60 7.97 8.22
C PRO A 84 -0.37 7.52 7.43
N CYS A 85 0.76 8.22 7.59
CA CYS A 85 2.04 7.83 7.00
C CYS A 85 3.24 8.22 7.88
N ARG A 86 4.38 7.62 7.58
CA ARG A 86 5.69 8.04 8.07
C ARG A 86 6.58 8.39 6.88
N THR A 87 7.21 9.55 6.90
CA THR A 87 8.18 9.92 5.86
C THR A 87 9.61 9.78 6.35
N ARG A 88 10.51 9.37 5.46
CA ARG A 88 11.96 9.29 5.72
C ARG A 88 12.73 9.77 4.49
N PRO A 89 13.86 10.48 4.64
CA PRO A 89 14.72 10.83 3.51
C PRO A 89 15.23 9.59 2.78
N HIS A 90 15.28 9.65 1.44
CA HIS A 90 15.87 8.62 0.59
C HIS A 90 16.73 9.27 -0.51
N GLY A 91 17.91 9.76 -0.13
CA GLY A 91 18.75 10.57 -1.02
C GLY A 91 18.09 11.90 -1.38
N ASN A 92 17.80 12.11 -2.67
CA ASN A 92 17.03 13.26 -3.17
C ASN A 92 15.52 12.98 -3.28
N ALA A 93 15.09 11.78 -2.91
CA ALA A 93 13.71 11.32 -2.86
C ALA A 93 13.22 11.22 -1.40
N THR A 94 11.95 10.89 -1.23
CA THR A 94 11.30 10.65 0.06
C THR A 94 10.64 9.28 0.06
N CYS A 95 10.94 8.48 1.07
CA CYS A 95 10.24 7.24 1.36
C CYS A 95 9.01 7.56 2.23
N VAL A 96 7.83 7.10 1.81
CA VAL A 96 6.55 7.27 2.50
C VAL A 96 5.99 5.88 2.82
N GLU A 97 5.95 5.55 4.10
CA GLU A 97 5.39 4.30 4.63
C GLU A 97 3.94 4.53 5.04
N PHE A 98 3.00 3.77 4.48
CA PHE A 98 1.57 3.75 4.81
C PHE A 98 1.24 2.49 5.59
N ILE A 99 0.28 2.58 6.52
CA ILE A 99 -0.38 1.40 7.09
C ILE A 99 -1.73 1.25 6.38
N THR A 100 -1.97 0.09 5.79
CA THR A 100 -3.16 -0.21 4.98
C THR A 100 -3.82 -1.49 5.50
N VAL A 101 -5.15 -1.52 5.51
CA VAL A 101 -5.97 -2.66 5.98
C VAL A 101 -7.33 -2.60 5.28
N ASP A 102 -8.02 -3.72 5.14
CA ASP A 102 -9.34 -3.83 4.50
C ASP A 102 -9.40 -3.33 3.04
N GLY A 103 -8.26 -3.21 2.35
CA GLY A 103 -8.21 -2.57 1.04
C GLY A 103 -8.54 -1.06 1.06
N ARG A 104 -8.60 -0.44 2.25
CA ARG A 104 -8.97 0.97 2.40
C ARG A 104 -7.81 1.89 2.01
N PRO A 105 -8.05 2.90 1.14
CA PRO A 105 -7.04 3.90 0.83
C PRO A 105 -6.67 4.77 2.04
N ALA A 106 -5.37 4.91 2.27
CA ALA A 106 -4.81 5.93 3.16
C ALA A 106 -4.39 7.14 2.32
N GLN A 107 -4.97 8.31 2.61
CA GLN A 107 -4.67 9.55 1.91
C GLN A 107 -3.84 10.50 2.77
N VAL A 108 -2.82 11.11 2.17
CA VAL A 108 -1.92 12.07 2.82
C VAL A 108 -1.68 13.29 1.94
N ARG A 109 -1.49 14.44 2.58
CA ARG A 109 -0.98 15.68 1.98
C ARG A 109 0.47 15.87 2.39
N LEU A 110 1.32 15.97 1.38
CA LEU A 110 2.74 16.21 1.51
C LEU A 110 3.07 17.60 0.98
N VAL A 111 3.95 18.30 1.68
CA VAL A 111 4.49 19.60 1.28
C VAL A 111 6.00 19.49 1.11
N PRO A 112 6.63 20.37 0.31
CA PRO A 112 8.09 20.39 0.20
C PRO A 112 8.76 20.46 1.56
N ALA A 113 9.72 19.56 1.79
CA ALA A 113 10.66 19.66 2.90
C ALA A 113 11.83 20.51 2.39
N GLY A 114 11.92 21.75 2.89
CA GLY A 114 12.98 22.69 2.53
C GLY A 114 14.39 22.17 2.81
#